data_AF-A0A0A0DHV9-F1
#
_entry.id   AF-A0A0A0DHV9-F1
#
_cell.length_a   1.000
_cell.length_b   1.000
_cell.length_c   1.000
_cell.angle_alpha   90.00
_cell.angle_beta   90.00
_cell.angle_gamma   90.00
#
_symmetry.space_group_name_H-M   'P 1'
#
loop_
_entity.id
_entity.type
_entity.pdbx_description
1 polymer ?
#
loop_
_entity_poly.entity_id
_entity_poly.type
_entity_poly.pdbx_seq_one_letter_code
_entity_poly.pdbx_strand_id
1 'polypeptide(L)'
;MKIYKLKNKENYKHFVKHYLEVMREGKEAEAFLGTEAKYCFRQRDSYEVDSTDINVLMEYCLYPLYVEGDRDIARRTFDILKNFSLSIDLVKLDKVTDYISIQNWFLTEYSNLPFAIEADELVRNIIESISKLSDEQKRTYTYERLCNVLDRSPLYRQCDEEKVEKILKEFKEKYYNPPKVVGSIKTVEKIVLDVTSIDAMGVSDDHLELLLIDENKWIESLEEEHLLKLQEKLNNYIYFLESKQYVARYGDNFDKKVIHITFQYSPSDNGLAFLAAAQKVLQPTDMSLKVELPE
;
A
#
# COMPACT_ATOMS: atom_id res chain seq x y z
N MET A 1 -4.33 -4.98 37.84
CA MET A 1 -3.10 -4.97 37.04
C MET A 1 -2.28 -6.21 37.37
N LYS A 2 -1.69 -6.84 36.36
CA LYS A 2 -0.84 -8.02 36.44
C LYS A 2 0.62 -7.62 36.71
N ILE A 3 1.46 -8.61 37.00
CA ILE A 3 2.91 -8.44 37.04
C ILE A 3 3.47 -8.77 35.65
N TYR A 4 4.16 -7.81 35.02
CA TYR A 4 4.85 -8.03 33.76
C TYR A 4 6.00 -9.02 33.97
N LYS A 5 6.07 -10.02 33.10
CA LYS A 5 7.16 -10.99 33.05
C LYS A 5 7.78 -10.93 31.67
N LEU A 6 9.11 -10.81 31.62
CA LEU A 6 9.84 -10.92 30.37
C LEU A 6 9.52 -12.26 29.70
N LYS A 7 9.56 -12.26 28.36
CA LYS A 7 9.52 -13.50 27.58
C LYS A 7 10.70 -14.38 27.97
N ASN A 8 10.62 -15.68 27.65
CA ASN A 8 11.74 -16.59 27.86
C ASN A 8 13.00 -16.04 27.16
N LYS A 9 14.16 -16.09 27.84
CA LYS A 9 15.44 -15.59 27.31
C LYS A 9 15.81 -16.21 25.96
N GLU A 10 15.48 -17.48 25.77
CA GLU A 10 15.68 -18.16 24.48
C GLU A 10 14.88 -17.51 23.33
N ASN A 11 13.75 -16.88 23.63
CA ASN A 11 12.90 -16.23 22.64
C ASN A 11 13.42 -14.85 22.22
N TYR A 12 14.15 -14.15 23.09
CA TYR A 12 14.63 -12.78 22.82
C TYR A 12 16.15 -12.67 22.59
N LYS A 13 16.94 -13.71 22.87
CA LYS A 13 18.42 -13.64 22.76
C LYS A 13 18.91 -13.18 21.38
N HIS A 14 18.23 -13.59 20.31
CA HIS A 14 18.59 -13.20 18.94
C HIS A 14 18.26 -11.73 18.66
N PHE A 15 17.11 -11.25 19.15
CA PHE A 15 16.69 -9.86 19.05
C PHE A 15 17.64 -8.94 19.83
N VAL A 16 17.97 -9.29 21.07
CA VAL A 16 18.95 -8.54 21.88
C VAL A 16 20.31 -8.49 21.20
N LYS A 17 20.83 -9.63 20.70
CA LYS A 17 22.11 -9.66 19.99
C LYS A 17 22.09 -8.71 18.78
N HIS A 18 21.03 -8.77 17.99
CA HIS A 18 20.87 -7.93 16.80
C HIS A 18 20.77 -6.45 17.19
N TYR A 19 19.96 -6.09 18.19
CA TYR A 19 19.86 -4.71 18.66
C TYR A 19 21.20 -4.16 19.18
N LEU A 20 21.99 -4.97 19.89
CA LEU A 20 23.34 -4.59 20.32
C LEU A 20 24.29 -4.32 19.15
N GLU A 21 24.14 -5.02 18.02
CA GLU A 21 24.89 -4.73 16.79
C GLU A 21 24.45 -3.38 16.20
N VAL A 22 23.15 -3.12 16.14
CA VAL A 22 22.61 -1.81 15.70
C VAL A 22 23.07 -0.66 16.60
N MET A 23 23.15 -0.89 17.92
CA MET A 23 23.70 0.06 18.88
C MET A 23 25.17 0.36 18.61
N ARG A 24 25.99 -0.66 18.31
CA ARG A 24 27.42 -0.46 17.97
C ARG A 24 27.62 0.34 16.70
N GLU A 25 26.68 0.26 15.77
CA GLU A 25 26.68 1.07 14.54
C GLU A 25 26.17 2.51 14.76
N GLY A 26 25.64 2.84 15.94
CA GLY A 26 25.01 4.14 16.22
C GLY A 26 23.70 4.34 15.46
N LYS A 27 23.00 3.24 15.13
CA LYS A 27 21.80 3.21 14.28
C LYS A 27 20.53 2.88 15.06
N GLU A 28 20.50 3.15 16.36
CA GLU A 28 19.34 2.89 17.23
C GLU A 28 18.05 3.53 16.67
N ALA A 29 18.10 4.75 16.12
CA ALA A 29 16.93 5.37 15.50
C ALA A 29 16.38 4.57 14.30
N GLU A 30 17.27 4.00 13.47
CA GLU A 30 16.85 3.15 12.35
C GLU A 30 16.20 1.85 12.85
N ALA A 31 16.54 1.37 14.05
CA ALA A 31 15.87 0.22 14.65
C ALA A 31 14.38 0.50 14.91
N PHE A 32 14.02 1.73 15.30
CA PHE A 32 12.62 2.11 15.52
C PHE A 32 11.86 2.26 14.19
N LEU A 33 12.53 2.71 13.13
CA LEU A 33 11.91 2.86 11.81
C LEU A 33 11.75 1.51 11.10
N GLY A 34 12.84 0.76 10.99
CA GLY A 34 12.90 -0.52 10.29
C GLY A 34 12.69 -0.40 8.78
N THR A 35 12.98 0.76 8.19
CA THR A 35 12.90 1.02 6.74
C THR A 35 13.95 0.25 5.94
N GLU A 36 15.13 0.02 6.53
CA GLU A 36 16.11 -0.91 6.02
C GLU A 36 15.93 -2.29 6.69
N ALA A 37 15.85 -3.35 5.89
CA ALA A 37 15.61 -4.71 6.38
C ALA A 37 16.59 -5.15 7.48
N LYS A 38 17.86 -4.69 7.41
CA LYS A 38 18.90 -5.02 8.41
C LYS A 38 18.69 -4.38 9.79
N TYR A 39 17.86 -3.34 9.91
CA TYR A 39 17.54 -2.70 11.19
C TYR A 39 16.10 -3.00 11.63
N CYS A 40 15.40 -3.88 10.92
CA CYS A 40 13.99 -4.11 11.14
C CYS A 40 13.75 -5.20 12.21
N PHE A 41 12.90 -4.90 13.21
CA PHE A 41 12.57 -5.83 14.31
C PHE A 41 11.10 -6.25 14.22
N ARG A 42 10.84 -7.52 13.88
CA ARG A 42 9.50 -8.07 13.65
C ARG A 42 9.38 -9.55 14.02
N GLN A 43 8.15 -10.03 14.17
CA GLN A 43 7.80 -11.44 14.26
C GLN A 43 6.90 -11.86 13.10
N ARG A 44 6.65 -13.16 12.94
CA ARG A 44 5.84 -13.71 11.84
C ARG A 44 4.41 -13.14 11.81
N ASP A 45 3.89 -12.79 12.99
CA ASP A 45 2.57 -12.23 13.24
C ASP A 45 2.56 -10.69 13.35
N SER A 46 3.69 -10.02 13.07
CA SER A 46 3.71 -8.56 12.97
C SER A 46 2.82 -8.10 11.81
N TYR A 47 1.96 -7.12 12.08
CA TYR A 47 0.99 -6.59 11.12
C TYR A 47 1.66 -5.84 9.95
N GLU A 48 2.70 -5.07 10.23
CA GLU A 48 3.47 -4.32 9.22
C GLU A 48 4.62 -5.17 8.65
N VAL A 49 4.71 -5.27 7.33
CA VAL A 49 5.70 -6.12 6.63
C VAL A 49 6.94 -5.35 6.16
N ASP A 50 6.96 -4.02 6.27
CA ASP A 50 8.08 -3.19 5.77
C ASP A 50 8.64 -2.21 6.81
N SER A 51 8.27 -2.35 8.09
CA SER A 51 8.75 -1.47 9.16
C SER A 51 8.88 -2.20 10.49
N THR A 52 9.60 -1.63 11.46
CA THR A 52 9.74 -2.27 12.79
C THR A 52 8.40 -2.31 13.51
N ASP A 53 8.09 -3.46 14.11
CA ASP A 53 7.02 -3.62 15.06
C ASP A 53 7.48 -3.13 16.44
N ILE A 54 6.93 -2.01 16.89
CA ILE A 54 7.34 -1.37 18.14
C ILE A 54 7.05 -2.27 19.35
N ASN A 55 6.01 -3.10 19.32
CA ASN A 55 5.74 -4.04 20.40
C ASN A 55 6.84 -5.10 20.50
N VAL A 56 7.29 -5.61 19.35
CA VAL A 56 8.44 -6.54 19.29
C VAL A 56 9.70 -5.86 19.81
N LEU A 57 9.98 -4.64 19.37
CA LEU A 57 11.15 -3.88 19.83
C LEU A 57 11.13 -3.68 21.37
N MET A 58 9.98 -3.31 21.93
CA MET A 58 9.81 -3.13 23.37
C MET A 58 10.01 -4.44 24.14
N GLU A 59 9.27 -5.51 23.81
CA GLU A 59 9.25 -6.76 24.58
C GLU A 59 10.52 -7.61 24.40
N TYR A 60 11.17 -7.55 23.24
CA TYR A 60 12.29 -8.43 22.89
C TYR A 60 13.66 -7.74 22.85
N CYS A 61 13.71 -6.40 22.91
CA CYS A 61 14.98 -5.66 22.96
C CYS A 61 15.04 -4.73 24.16
N LEU A 62 14.18 -3.71 24.21
CA LEU A 62 14.32 -2.59 25.16
C LEU A 62 14.13 -3.03 26.61
N TYR A 63 13.06 -3.77 26.89
CA TYR A 63 12.76 -4.28 28.22
C TYR A 63 13.78 -5.31 28.72
N PRO A 64 14.17 -6.35 27.94
CA PRO A 64 15.26 -7.24 28.33
C PRO A 64 16.56 -6.51 28.64
N LEU A 65 17.03 -5.62 27.77
CA LEU A 65 18.29 -4.89 27.96
C LEU A 65 18.26 -4.00 29.20
N TYR A 66 17.14 -3.34 29.47
CA TYR A 66 16.95 -2.55 30.69
C TYR A 66 17.07 -3.40 31.96
N VAL A 67 16.46 -4.59 31.97
CA VAL A 67 16.52 -5.52 33.11
C VAL A 67 17.90 -6.15 33.25
N GLU A 68 18.59 -6.41 32.15
CA GLU A 68 19.95 -6.97 32.12
C GLU A 68 21.05 -5.95 32.48
N GLY A 69 20.71 -4.67 32.63
CA GLY A 69 21.55 -3.66 33.28
C GLY A 69 21.72 -2.34 32.53
N ASP A 70 21.30 -2.25 31.27
CA ASP A 70 21.37 -1.01 30.49
C ASP A 70 20.22 -0.07 30.85
N ARG A 71 20.34 0.61 32.01
CA ARG A 71 19.32 1.55 32.47
C ARG A 71 19.22 2.82 31.60
N ASP A 72 20.29 3.17 30.87
CA ASP A 72 20.34 4.35 30.02
C ASP A 72 19.50 4.20 28.74
N ILE A 73 19.15 2.96 28.35
CA ILE A 73 18.28 2.69 27.20
C ILE A 73 16.92 3.40 27.30
N ALA A 74 16.40 3.63 28.51
CA ALA A 74 15.17 4.39 28.71
C ALA A 74 15.31 5.84 28.26
N ARG A 75 16.45 6.48 28.59
CA ARG A 75 16.78 7.84 28.16
C ARG A 75 17.01 7.90 26.65
N ARG A 76 17.79 6.97 26.10
CA ARG A 76 18.04 6.91 24.63
C ARG A 76 16.75 6.68 23.84
N THR A 77 15.86 5.84 24.34
CA THR A 77 14.52 5.62 23.76
C THR A 77 13.72 6.92 23.75
N PHE A 78 13.67 7.65 24.88
CA PHE A 78 13.01 8.94 24.93
C PHE A 78 13.62 9.96 23.96
N ASP A 79 14.94 10.05 23.89
CA ASP A 79 15.65 10.98 22.98
C ASP A 79 15.33 10.68 21.50
N ILE A 80 15.28 9.40 21.11
CA ILE A 80 14.88 8.98 19.75
C ILE A 80 13.43 9.39 19.45
N LEU A 81 12.50 9.06 20.35
CA LEU A 81 11.08 9.34 20.17
C LEU A 81 10.81 10.85 20.17
N LYS A 82 11.55 11.62 20.98
CA LYS A 82 11.51 13.08 20.97
C LYS A 82 11.96 13.63 19.62
N ASN A 83 13.08 13.17 19.09
CA ASN A 83 13.54 13.57 17.76
C ASN A 83 12.52 13.22 16.66
N PHE A 84 11.87 12.06 16.75
CA PHE A 84 10.82 11.67 15.81
C PHE A 84 9.56 12.52 15.93
N SER A 85 9.14 12.84 17.16
CA SER A 85 7.95 13.64 17.44
C SER A 85 8.03 15.07 16.89
N LEU A 86 9.26 15.60 16.73
CA LEU A 86 9.55 16.92 16.16
C LEU A 86 9.64 16.91 14.63
N SER A 87 9.50 15.74 13.99
CA SER A 87 9.62 15.59 12.54
C SER A 87 8.28 15.78 11.82
N ILE A 88 8.34 16.19 10.56
CA ILE A 88 7.19 16.16 9.62
C ILE A 88 7.13 14.86 8.80
N ASP A 89 8.02 13.91 9.07
CA ASP A 89 8.03 12.59 8.44
C ASP A 89 6.93 11.72 9.07
N LEU A 90 6.00 11.24 8.24
CA LEU A 90 4.84 10.49 8.70
C LEU A 90 5.21 9.15 9.34
N VAL A 91 6.26 8.48 8.85
CA VAL A 91 6.70 7.19 9.40
C VAL A 91 7.29 7.42 10.79
N LYS A 92 8.10 8.46 10.98
CA LYS A 92 8.62 8.84 12.30
C LYS A 92 7.49 9.12 13.28
N LEU A 93 6.51 9.93 12.87
CA LEU A 93 5.35 10.26 13.72
C LEU A 93 4.55 9.00 14.07
N ASP A 94 4.30 8.12 13.11
CA ASP A 94 3.57 6.85 13.29
C ASP A 94 4.27 5.95 14.32
N LYS A 95 5.60 5.83 14.27
CA LYS A 95 6.37 5.07 15.27
C LYS A 95 6.28 5.64 16.69
N VAL A 96 6.21 6.96 16.84
CA VAL A 96 6.03 7.57 18.18
C VAL A 96 4.61 7.30 18.69
N THR A 97 3.59 7.45 17.83
CA THR A 97 2.20 7.17 18.22
C THR A 97 1.95 5.69 18.55
N ASP A 98 2.60 4.78 17.83
CA ASP A 98 2.58 3.33 18.11
C ASP A 98 3.19 3.05 19.48
N TYR A 99 4.39 3.60 19.75
CA TYR A 99 5.06 3.42 21.04
C TYR A 99 4.18 3.89 22.21
N ILE A 100 3.62 5.10 22.11
CA ILE A 100 2.75 5.65 23.17
C ILE A 100 1.51 4.76 23.37
N SER A 101 0.88 4.33 22.27
CA SER A 101 -0.32 3.49 22.33
C SER A 101 -0.06 2.13 22.98
N ILE A 102 1.04 1.47 22.59
CA ILE A 102 1.47 0.18 23.14
C ILE A 102 1.85 0.32 24.61
N GLN A 103 2.63 1.35 24.96
CA GLN A 103 2.99 1.62 26.35
C GLN A 103 1.75 1.88 27.22
N ASN A 104 0.80 2.67 26.74
CA ASN A 104 -0.43 2.94 27.49
C ASN A 104 -1.24 1.66 27.72
N TRP A 105 -1.36 0.79 26.71
CA TRP A 105 -1.98 -0.52 26.90
C TRP A 105 -1.24 -1.38 27.93
N PHE A 106 0.10 -1.39 27.88
CA PHE A 106 0.90 -2.07 28.89
C PHE A 106 0.67 -1.50 30.30
N LEU A 107 0.53 -0.19 30.44
CA LEU A 107 0.28 0.47 31.73
C LEU A 107 -1.13 0.19 32.25
N THR A 108 -2.13 -0.06 31.40
CA THR A 108 -3.45 -0.52 31.87
C THR A 108 -3.42 -1.97 32.37
N GLU A 109 -2.59 -2.81 31.75
CA GLU A 109 -2.52 -4.24 32.07
C GLU A 109 -1.55 -4.55 33.21
N TYR A 110 -0.42 -3.86 33.32
CA TYR A 110 0.72 -4.24 34.16
C TYR A 110 1.20 -3.14 35.12
N SER A 111 1.62 -3.54 36.32
CA SER A 111 2.01 -2.62 37.41
C SER A 111 3.52 -2.39 37.57
N ASN A 112 4.35 -3.16 36.87
CA ASN A 112 5.82 -3.17 37.06
C ASN A 112 6.56 -3.29 35.73
N LEU A 113 6.19 -2.45 34.74
CA LEU A 113 6.96 -2.40 33.50
C LEU A 113 8.42 -2.06 33.79
N PRO A 114 9.38 -2.62 33.02
CA PRO A 114 10.80 -2.35 33.22
C PRO A 114 11.09 -0.85 33.25
N PHE A 115 10.56 -0.10 32.29
CA PHE A 115 10.49 1.36 32.35
C PHE A 115 9.27 1.86 31.57
N ALA A 116 8.89 3.10 31.81
CA ALA A 116 7.94 3.85 31.01
C ALA A 116 8.54 5.23 30.72
N ILE A 117 8.18 5.82 29.59
CA ILE A 117 8.54 7.20 29.25
C ILE A 117 7.36 8.13 29.48
N GLU A 118 7.66 9.36 29.91
CA GLU A 118 6.67 10.44 30.04
C GLU A 118 6.25 10.95 28.66
N ALA A 119 4.97 10.84 28.33
CA ALA A 119 4.47 11.12 26.97
C ALA A 119 4.12 12.60 26.72
N ASP A 120 3.95 13.42 27.76
CA ASP A 120 3.43 14.79 27.65
C ASP A 120 4.18 15.67 26.64
N GLU A 121 5.51 15.62 26.66
CA GLU A 121 6.33 16.37 25.71
C GLU A 121 6.16 15.83 24.29
N LEU A 122 6.15 14.50 24.12
CA LEU A 122 6.00 13.85 22.83
C LEU A 122 4.63 14.15 22.21
N VAL A 123 3.56 14.11 23.01
CA VAL A 123 2.20 14.41 22.58
C VAL A 123 2.10 15.85 22.08
N ARG A 124 2.65 16.83 22.82
CA ARG A 124 2.73 18.23 22.38
C ARG A 124 3.44 18.36 21.03
N ASN A 125 4.58 17.70 20.88
CA ASN A 125 5.37 17.74 19.66
C ASN A 125 4.61 17.11 18.48
N ILE A 126 3.95 15.97 18.67
CA ILE A 126 3.17 15.28 17.64
C ILE A 126 2.04 16.16 17.13
N ILE A 127 1.25 16.77 18.03
CA ILE A 127 0.14 17.67 17.65
C ILE A 127 0.67 18.83 16.81
N GLU A 128 1.78 19.44 17.24
CA GLU A 128 2.40 20.55 16.54
C GLU A 128 2.96 20.12 15.17
N SER A 129 3.62 18.96 15.08
CA SER A 129 4.19 18.41 13.84
C SER A 129 3.11 18.03 12.84
N ILE A 130 2.02 17.40 13.29
CA ILE A 130 0.86 17.05 12.44
C ILE A 130 0.22 18.32 11.85
N SER A 131 0.14 19.40 12.64
CA SER A 131 -0.42 20.67 12.17
C SER A 131 0.38 21.30 11.02
N LYS A 132 1.67 20.95 10.89
CA LYS A 132 2.61 21.46 9.87
C LYS A 132 2.71 20.58 8.63
N LEU A 133 2.02 19.43 8.59
CA LEU A 133 2.05 18.52 7.44
C LEU A 133 1.48 19.17 6.17
N SER A 134 2.07 18.86 5.02
CA SER A 134 1.59 19.34 3.73
C SER A 134 0.26 18.70 3.33
N ASP A 135 -0.47 19.32 2.40
CA ASP A 135 -1.73 18.75 1.89
C ASP A 135 -1.55 17.40 1.20
N GLU A 136 -0.39 17.14 0.61
CA GLU A 136 -0.04 15.87 0.00
C GLU A 136 0.14 14.77 1.05
N GLN A 137 0.90 15.06 2.10
CA GLN A 137 1.08 14.14 3.23
C GLN A 137 -0.26 13.80 3.90
N LYS A 138 -1.15 14.78 4.01
CA LYS A 138 -2.51 14.61 4.56
C LYS A 138 -3.43 13.71 3.72
N ARG A 139 -3.01 13.24 2.54
CA ARG A 139 -3.76 12.30 1.67
C ARG A 139 -3.26 10.86 1.74
N THR A 140 -2.33 10.56 2.64
CA THR A 140 -1.74 9.22 2.76
C THR A 140 -2.43 8.38 3.83
N TYR A 141 -2.35 7.05 3.70
CA TYR A 141 -2.85 6.12 4.70
C TYR A 141 -2.16 6.28 6.07
N THR A 142 -0.88 6.64 6.09
CA THR A 142 -0.14 6.90 7.34
C THR A 142 -0.72 8.10 8.09
N TYR A 143 -1.10 9.16 7.38
CA TYR A 143 -1.78 10.30 8.00
C TYR A 143 -3.16 9.91 8.58
N GLU A 144 -3.94 9.09 7.87
CA GLU A 144 -5.20 8.55 8.38
C GLU A 144 -5.00 7.79 9.70
N ARG A 145 -3.98 6.93 9.79
CA ARG A 145 -3.62 6.23 11.03
C ARG A 145 -3.32 7.18 12.18
N LEU A 146 -2.52 8.22 11.93
CA LEU A 146 -2.21 9.25 12.93
C LEU A 146 -3.48 9.94 13.43
N CYS A 147 -4.38 10.34 12.52
CA CYS A 147 -5.66 10.94 12.91
C CYS A 147 -6.53 9.98 13.72
N ASN A 148 -6.57 8.69 13.36
CA ASN A 148 -7.29 7.68 14.13
C ASN A 148 -6.74 7.50 15.55
N VAL A 149 -5.42 7.61 15.75
CA VAL A 149 -4.81 7.58 17.09
C VAL A 149 -5.23 8.81 17.90
N LEU A 150 -5.15 10.01 17.30
CA LEU A 150 -5.59 11.26 17.93
C LEU A 150 -7.07 11.22 18.33
N ASP A 151 -7.93 10.63 17.49
CA ASP A 151 -9.37 10.52 17.76
C ASP A 151 -9.69 9.52 18.87
N ARG A 152 -8.99 8.38 18.94
CA ARG A 152 -9.27 7.32 19.91
C ARG A 152 -8.67 7.57 21.28
N SER A 153 -7.52 8.24 21.34
CA SER A 153 -6.80 8.45 22.60
C SER A 153 -7.15 9.80 23.22
N PRO A 154 -7.73 9.84 24.44
CA PRO A 154 -8.08 11.09 25.11
C PRO A 154 -6.85 11.94 25.46
N LEU A 155 -5.66 11.32 25.52
CA LEU A 155 -4.39 11.97 25.87
C LEU A 155 -4.09 13.20 24.99
N TYR A 156 -4.36 13.12 23.69
CA TYR A 156 -4.09 14.22 22.76
C TYR A 156 -5.03 15.40 23.00
N ARG A 157 -6.32 15.15 23.23
CA ARG A 157 -7.30 16.21 23.55
C ARG A 157 -7.03 16.87 24.89
N GLN A 158 -6.60 16.09 25.88
CA GLN A 158 -6.19 16.63 27.18
C GLN A 158 -4.97 17.57 27.06
N CYS A 159 -4.12 17.34 26.06
CA CYS A 159 -2.97 18.18 25.79
C CYS A 159 -3.32 19.49 25.07
N ASP A 160 -4.11 19.41 23.98
CA ASP A 160 -4.52 20.58 23.19
C ASP A 160 -5.80 20.27 22.40
N GLU A 161 -6.96 20.45 23.04
CA GLU A 161 -8.28 20.13 22.46
C GLU A 161 -8.54 20.92 21.17
N GLU A 162 -8.23 22.22 21.16
CA GLU A 162 -8.49 23.10 20.02
C GLU A 162 -7.72 22.64 18.77
N LYS A 163 -6.41 22.36 18.90
CA LYS A 163 -5.61 21.89 17.77
C LYS A 163 -6.03 20.50 17.32
N VAL A 164 -6.32 19.59 18.24
CA VAL A 164 -6.73 18.23 17.89
C VAL A 164 -8.06 18.25 17.14
N GLU A 165 -9.07 18.97 17.62
CA GLU A 165 -10.35 19.06 16.93
C GLU A 165 -10.23 19.75 15.57
N LYS A 166 -9.33 20.74 15.43
CA LYS A 166 -9.01 21.32 14.11
C LYS A 166 -8.43 20.29 13.14
N ILE A 167 -7.43 19.52 13.58
CA ILE A 167 -6.79 18.45 12.77
C ILE A 167 -7.83 17.40 12.35
N LEU A 168 -8.65 16.94 13.30
CA LEU A 168 -9.67 15.92 13.05
C LEU A 168 -10.80 16.44 12.15
N LYS A 169 -11.18 17.71 12.27
CA LYS A 169 -12.13 18.35 11.36
C LYS A 169 -11.58 18.44 9.94
N GLU A 170 -10.35 18.93 9.76
CA GLU A 170 -9.69 18.98 8.44
C GLU A 170 -9.59 17.58 7.82
N PHE A 171 -9.24 16.57 8.62
CA PHE A 171 -9.21 15.18 8.19
C PHE A 171 -10.60 14.68 7.73
N LYS A 172 -11.63 14.88 8.56
CA LYS A 172 -13.01 14.44 8.25
C LYS A 172 -13.58 15.14 7.02
N GLU A 173 -13.33 16.44 6.85
CA GLU A 173 -13.75 17.19 5.66
C GLU A 173 -13.06 16.65 4.40
N LYS A 174 -11.77 16.29 4.46
CA LYS A 174 -11.05 15.74 3.30
C LYS A 174 -11.43 14.30 2.96
N TYR A 175 -11.69 13.47 3.98
CA TYR A 175 -11.94 12.03 3.79
C TYR A 175 -13.41 11.65 3.64
N TYR A 176 -14.30 12.22 4.47
CA TYR A 176 -15.73 11.89 4.44
C TYR A 176 -16.56 12.85 3.58
N ASN A 177 -16.04 14.05 3.31
CA ASN A 177 -16.73 15.06 2.53
C ASN A 177 -15.78 15.73 1.51
N PRO A 178 -15.01 14.93 0.73
CA PRO A 178 -13.93 15.44 -0.10
C PRO A 178 -14.41 16.66 -0.87
N PRO A 179 -13.73 17.83 -0.75
CA PRO A 179 -14.09 19.00 -1.53
C PRO A 179 -14.19 18.57 -2.99
N LYS A 180 -15.31 18.88 -3.65
CA LYS A 180 -15.39 18.71 -5.11
C LYS A 180 -14.28 19.55 -5.71
N VAL A 181 -13.18 18.90 -6.06
CA VAL A 181 -12.09 19.54 -6.78
C VAL A 181 -12.64 19.83 -8.17
N VAL A 182 -13.15 21.04 -8.36
CA VAL A 182 -13.31 21.61 -9.71
C VAL A 182 -11.91 22.03 -10.13
N GLY A 183 -11.07 21.04 -10.45
CA GLY A 183 -9.87 21.31 -11.22
C GLY A 183 -10.32 21.88 -12.56
N SER A 184 -9.59 22.87 -13.08
CA SER A 184 -9.52 23.07 -14.53
C SER A 184 -9.41 21.67 -15.15
N ILE A 185 -10.35 21.33 -16.03
CA ILE A 185 -10.61 19.97 -16.52
C ILE A 185 -9.30 19.33 -17.00
N LYS A 186 -8.59 18.63 -16.10
CA LYS A 186 -7.77 17.49 -16.47
C LYS A 186 -8.81 16.40 -16.65
N THR A 187 -9.13 16.08 -17.89
CA THR A 187 -9.77 14.82 -18.22
C THR A 187 -8.99 13.73 -17.49
N VAL A 188 -9.62 13.12 -16.47
CA VAL A 188 -9.12 11.88 -15.89
C VAL A 188 -9.28 10.88 -17.03
N GLU A 189 -8.19 10.65 -17.76
CA GLU A 189 -8.19 9.61 -18.79
C GLU A 189 -8.49 8.30 -18.05
N LYS A 190 -9.55 7.61 -18.47
CA LYS A 190 -9.99 6.32 -17.96
C LYS A 190 -9.86 5.36 -19.12
N ILE A 191 -9.44 4.12 -18.85
CA ILE A 191 -9.53 3.06 -19.85
C ILE A 191 -11.01 2.75 -20.09
N VAL A 192 -11.52 3.10 -21.26
CA VAL A 192 -12.88 2.76 -21.70
C VAL A 192 -12.75 1.74 -22.81
N LEU A 193 -12.96 0.48 -22.43
CA LEU A 193 -12.99 -0.65 -23.35
C LEU A 193 -14.20 -1.50 -22.97
N ASP A 194 -15.17 -1.65 -23.87
CA ASP A 194 -16.30 -2.56 -23.65
C ASP A 194 -15.83 -4.00 -23.83
N VAL A 195 -15.77 -4.73 -22.71
CA VAL A 195 -15.28 -6.12 -22.67
C VAL A 195 -16.39 -7.14 -22.97
N THR A 196 -17.65 -6.70 -23.05
CA THR A 196 -18.81 -7.59 -23.14
C THR A 196 -19.34 -7.77 -24.55
N SER A 197 -19.02 -6.84 -25.46
CA SER A 197 -19.49 -6.87 -26.85
C SER A 197 -18.38 -7.23 -27.84
N ILE A 198 -18.81 -7.67 -29.03
CA ILE A 198 -17.97 -7.83 -30.22
C ILE A 198 -18.14 -6.55 -31.04
N ASP A 199 -17.04 -5.88 -31.41
CA ASP A 199 -17.08 -4.55 -32.00
C ASP A 199 -17.55 -4.63 -33.45
N ALA A 200 -16.91 -5.50 -34.24
CA ALA A 200 -17.38 -5.86 -35.56
C ALA A 200 -16.99 -7.28 -35.93
N MET A 201 -17.73 -7.85 -36.89
CA MET A 201 -17.46 -9.17 -37.44
C MET A 201 -17.87 -9.21 -38.91
N GLY A 202 -17.09 -9.92 -39.72
CA GLY A 202 -17.28 -10.08 -41.14
C GLY A 202 -16.81 -11.46 -41.62
N VAL A 203 -17.08 -11.73 -42.89
CA VAL A 203 -16.58 -12.91 -43.59
C VAL A 203 -15.74 -12.41 -44.75
N SER A 204 -14.52 -12.91 -44.87
CA SER A 204 -13.60 -12.63 -45.96
C SER A 204 -13.22 -13.95 -46.61
N ASP A 205 -13.55 -14.11 -47.89
CA ASP A 205 -13.36 -15.30 -48.75
C ASP A 205 -13.66 -16.67 -48.10
N ASP A 206 -12.79 -17.17 -47.21
CA ASP A 206 -12.79 -18.50 -46.58
C ASP A 206 -12.66 -18.50 -45.03
N HIS A 207 -12.64 -17.33 -44.38
CA HIS A 207 -12.47 -17.22 -42.93
C HIS A 207 -13.40 -16.21 -42.27
N LEU A 208 -13.71 -16.47 -41.00
CA LEU A 208 -14.45 -15.56 -40.14
C LEU A 208 -13.48 -14.54 -39.54
N GLU A 209 -13.78 -13.26 -39.68
CA GLU A 209 -12.97 -12.17 -39.13
C GLU A 209 -13.76 -11.38 -38.07
N LEU A 210 -13.14 -11.18 -36.92
CA LEU A 210 -13.64 -10.31 -35.84
C LEU A 210 -12.67 -9.15 -35.69
N LEU A 211 -13.20 -7.93 -35.59
CA LEU A 211 -12.42 -6.73 -35.34
C LEU A 211 -12.58 -6.32 -33.88
N LEU A 212 -11.46 -6.17 -33.18
CA LEU A 212 -11.35 -5.56 -31.86
C LEU A 212 -10.71 -4.18 -32.04
N ILE A 213 -11.39 -3.15 -31.59
CA ILE A 213 -10.94 -1.76 -31.66
C ILE A 213 -10.54 -1.31 -30.26
N ASP A 214 -9.30 -0.84 -30.11
CA ASP A 214 -8.82 -0.20 -28.88
C ASP A 214 -8.46 1.27 -29.13
N GLU A 215 -9.30 2.15 -28.60
CA GLU A 215 -9.18 3.61 -28.73
C GLU A 215 -8.41 4.25 -27.56
N ASN A 216 -7.92 3.46 -26.60
CA ASN A 216 -7.33 3.98 -25.37
C ASN A 216 -5.85 4.34 -25.54
N LYS A 217 -5.45 5.44 -24.89
CA LYS A 217 -4.04 5.79 -24.74
C LYS A 217 -3.36 4.85 -23.75
N TRP A 218 -2.11 4.50 -24.07
CA TRP A 218 -1.25 3.73 -23.18
C TRP A 218 -0.53 4.67 -22.21
N ILE A 219 -1.06 4.77 -20.99
CA ILE A 219 -0.55 5.64 -19.92
C ILE A 219 0.06 4.76 -18.83
N GLU A 220 1.31 5.04 -18.44
CA GLU A 220 2.06 4.24 -17.45
C GLU A 220 1.27 3.97 -16.16
N SER A 221 0.61 4.99 -15.61
CA SER A 221 -0.17 4.86 -14.36
C SER A 221 -1.47 4.06 -14.48
N LEU A 222 -1.95 3.77 -15.70
CA LEU A 222 -3.18 3.01 -15.97
C LEU A 222 -2.91 1.72 -16.75
N GLU A 223 -1.64 1.41 -17.03
CA GLU A 223 -1.26 0.31 -17.91
C GLU A 223 -1.77 -1.04 -17.40
N GLU A 224 -1.73 -1.27 -16.09
CA GLU A 224 -2.25 -2.50 -15.47
C GLU A 224 -3.77 -2.65 -15.68
N GLU A 225 -4.54 -1.57 -15.51
CA GLU A 225 -5.99 -1.57 -15.77
C GLU A 225 -6.28 -1.80 -17.26
N HIS A 226 -5.47 -1.20 -18.14
CA HIS A 226 -5.61 -1.36 -19.59
C HIS A 226 -5.37 -2.80 -20.03
N LEU A 227 -4.27 -3.40 -19.57
CA LEU A 227 -3.94 -4.80 -19.84
C LEU A 227 -5.03 -5.76 -19.34
N LEU A 228 -5.59 -5.50 -18.16
CA LEU A 228 -6.68 -6.31 -17.61
C LEU A 228 -7.92 -6.27 -18.52
N LYS A 229 -8.37 -5.07 -18.93
CA LYS A 229 -9.54 -4.95 -19.82
C LYS A 229 -9.29 -5.52 -21.20
N LEU A 230 -8.09 -5.34 -21.72
CA LEU A 230 -7.71 -5.91 -23.02
C LEU A 230 -7.75 -7.45 -22.97
N GLN A 231 -7.26 -8.03 -21.88
CA GLN A 231 -7.36 -9.47 -21.63
C GLN A 231 -8.81 -9.93 -21.51
N GLU A 232 -9.65 -9.23 -20.72
CA GLU A 232 -11.07 -9.56 -20.58
C GLU A 232 -11.80 -9.52 -21.93
N LYS A 233 -11.57 -8.47 -22.72
CA LYS A 233 -12.18 -8.35 -24.05
C LYS A 233 -11.71 -9.44 -24.99
N LEU A 234 -10.40 -9.71 -25.05
CA LEU A 234 -9.88 -10.78 -25.91
C LEU A 234 -10.43 -12.16 -25.51
N ASN A 235 -10.54 -12.42 -24.20
CA ASN A 235 -11.17 -13.64 -23.69
C ASN A 235 -12.65 -13.74 -24.09
N ASN A 236 -13.40 -12.63 -24.09
CA ASN A 236 -14.78 -12.61 -24.57
C ASN A 236 -14.87 -12.97 -26.08
N TYR A 237 -13.94 -12.50 -26.90
CA TYR A 237 -13.89 -12.85 -28.33
C TYR A 237 -13.59 -14.33 -28.55
N ILE A 238 -12.61 -14.86 -27.80
CA ILE A 238 -12.29 -16.30 -27.83
C ILE A 238 -13.52 -17.10 -27.41
N TYR A 239 -14.17 -16.73 -26.29
CA TYR A 239 -15.37 -17.39 -25.82
C TYR A 239 -16.51 -17.33 -26.84
N PHE A 240 -16.74 -16.19 -27.48
CA PHE A 240 -17.75 -16.02 -28.53
C PHE A 240 -17.52 -16.99 -29.71
N LEU A 241 -16.25 -17.18 -30.11
CA LEU A 241 -15.86 -18.13 -31.14
C LEU A 241 -16.02 -19.59 -30.69
N GLU A 242 -15.53 -19.94 -29.51
CA GLU A 242 -15.59 -21.31 -28.96
C GLU A 242 -17.03 -21.77 -28.71
N SER A 243 -17.88 -20.87 -28.21
CA SER A 243 -19.30 -21.11 -27.99
C SER A 243 -20.15 -21.03 -29.26
N LYS A 244 -19.51 -20.80 -30.42
CA LYS A 244 -20.14 -20.81 -31.75
C LYS A 244 -21.32 -19.84 -31.90
N GLN A 245 -21.26 -18.70 -31.22
CA GLN A 245 -22.36 -17.71 -31.22
C GLN A 245 -22.61 -17.09 -32.61
N TYR A 246 -21.63 -17.13 -33.52
CA TYR A 246 -21.75 -16.64 -34.89
C TYR A 246 -22.56 -17.55 -35.82
N VAL A 247 -22.75 -18.84 -35.47
CA VAL A 247 -23.27 -19.87 -36.40
C VAL A 247 -24.66 -19.57 -36.92
N ALA A 248 -25.55 -19.03 -36.06
CA ALA A 248 -26.91 -18.68 -36.47
C ALA A 248 -26.95 -17.65 -37.61
N ARG A 249 -25.92 -16.84 -37.76
CA ARG A 249 -25.84 -15.75 -38.74
C ARG A 249 -24.95 -16.08 -39.95
N TYR A 250 -23.86 -16.82 -39.75
CA TYR A 250 -22.84 -17.03 -40.78
C TYR A 250 -22.60 -18.51 -41.14
N GLY A 251 -23.24 -19.45 -40.44
CA GLY A 251 -22.90 -20.88 -40.55
C GLY A 251 -21.59 -21.22 -39.85
N ASP A 252 -21.15 -22.48 -39.96
CA ASP A 252 -19.96 -23.01 -39.27
C ASP A 252 -18.89 -23.57 -40.23
N ASN A 253 -18.86 -23.08 -41.47
CA ASN A 253 -17.97 -23.58 -42.51
C ASN A 253 -16.76 -22.64 -42.70
N PHE A 254 -15.91 -22.53 -41.68
CA PHE A 254 -14.70 -21.71 -41.73
C PHE A 254 -13.48 -22.53 -41.31
N ASP A 255 -12.45 -22.53 -42.15
CA ASP A 255 -11.18 -23.22 -41.88
C ASP A 255 -10.32 -22.45 -40.87
N LYS A 256 -10.54 -21.14 -40.75
CA LYS A 256 -9.85 -20.25 -39.81
C LYS A 256 -10.79 -19.20 -39.25
N LYS A 257 -10.48 -18.79 -38.03
CA LYS A 257 -11.12 -17.67 -37.32
C LYS A 257 -10.03 -16.66 -36.97
N VAL A 258 -10.21 -15.41 -37.35
CA VAL A 258 -9.18 -14.39 -37.18
C VAL A 258 -9.74 -13.26 -36.33
N ILE A 259 -9.05 -12.98 -35.22
CA ILE A 259 -9.28 -11.77 -34.43
C ILE A 259 -8.25 -10.75 -34.92
N HIS A 260 -8.71 -9.68 -35.54
CA HIS A 260 -7.92 -8.51 -35.87
C HIS A 260 -8.06 -7.52 -34.73
N ILE A 261 -6.94 -7.08 -34.16
CA ILE A 261 -6.92 -6.00 -33.19
C ILE A 261 -6.24 -4.77 -33.79
N THR A 262 -6.92 -3.63 -33.69
CA THR A 262 -6.41 -2.33 -34.14
C THR A 262 -6.33 -1.37 -32.97
N PHE A 263 -5.33 -0.48 -33.01
CA PHE A 263 -5.09 0.48 -31.95
C PHE A 263 -5.12 1.90 -32.49
N GLN A 264 -5.82 2.80 -31.80
CA GLN A 264 -5.73 4.24 -32.07
C GLN A 264 -4.39 4.81 -31.59
N TYR A 265 -3.83 4.25 -30.52
CA TYR A 265 -2.56 4.67 -29.93
C TYR A 265 -1.63 3.46 -29.78
N SER A 266 -0.35 3.63 -30.10
CA SER A 266 0.62 2.54 -30.03
C SER A 266 0.67 1.91 -28.64
N PRO A 267 0.57 0.57 -28.54
CA PRO A 267 0.76 -0.14 -27.29
C PRO A 267 2.14 0.06 -26.68
N SER A 268 2.22 -0.07 -25.35
CA SER A 268 3.50 -0.13 -24.66
C SER A 268 4.22 -1.46 -24.91
N ASP A 269 5.49 -1.55 -24.50
CA ASP A 269 6.27 -2.79 -24.58
C ASP A 269 5.57 -3.95 -23.83
N ASN A 270 4.92 -3.67 -22.70
CA ASN A 270 4.14 -4.65 -21.95
C ASN A 270 2.88 -5.07 -22.71
N GLY A 271 2.19 -4.13 -23.36
CA GLY A 271 1.06 -4.40 -24.27
C GLY A 271 1.45 -5.29 -25.45
N LEU A 272 2.57 -4.99 -26.11
CA LEU A 272 3.10 -5.80 -27.20
C LEU A 272 3.51 -7.20 -26.73
N ALA A 273 4.16 -7.31 -25.57
CA ALA A 273 4.51 -8.61 -24.97
C ALA A 273 3.27 -9.45 -24.63
N PHE A 274 2.21 -8.82 -24.11
CA PHE A 274 0.92 -9.46 -23.86
C PHE A 274 0.30 -10.01 -25.16
N LEU A 275 0.23 -9.20 -26.22
CA LEU A 275 -0.33 -9.61 -27.51
C LEU A 275 0.47 -10.76 -28.14
N ALA A 276 1.80 -10.71 -28.06
CA ALA A 276 2.67 -11.79 -28.54
C ALA A 276 2.46 -13.08 -27.74
N ALA A 277 2.21 -13.00 -26.44
CA ALA A 277 1.86 -14.15 -25.62
C ALA A 277 0.49 -14.73 -26.01
N ALA A 278 -0.52 -13.87 -26.21
CA ALA A 278 -1.84 -14.28 -26.65
C ALA A 278 -1.81 -14.96 -28.03
N GLN A 279 -1.02 -14.43 -28.98
CA GLN A 279 -0.80 -15.08 -30.28
C GLN A 279 -0.26 -16.50 -30.12
N LYS A 280 0.73 -16.72 -29.23
CA LYS A 280 1.28 -18.05 -28.97
C LYS A 280 0.25 -19.01 -28.37
N VAL A 281 -0.61 -18.52 -27.46
CA VAL A 281 -1.68 -19.32 -26.85
C VAL A 281 -2.68 -19.81 -27.90
N LEU A 282 -2.95 -19.01 -28.94
CA LEU A 282 -3.92 -19.35 -29.99
C LEU A 282 -3.35 -20.25 -31.09
N GLN A 283 -2.02 -20.34 -31.26
CA GLN A 283 -1.38 -21.14 -32.32
C GLN A 283 -1.86 -22.60 -32.49
N PRO A 284 -2.17 -23.38 -31.43
CA PRO A 284 -2.63 -24.76 -31.60
C PRO A 284 -4.12 -24.88 -31.98
N THR A 285 -4.84 -23.78 -32.12
CA THR A 285 -6.28 -23.75 -32.44
C THR A 285 -6.53 -23.33 -33.90
N ASP A 286 -7.78 -23.31 -34.33
CA ASP A 286 -8.21 -22.71 -35.61
C ASP A 286 -8.37 -21.18 -35.54
N MET A 287 -8.03 -20.58 -34.39
CA MET A 287 -8.05 -19.15 -34.15
C MET A 287 -6.67 -18.52 -34.34
N SER A 288 -6.63 -17.27 -34.77
CA SER A 288 -5.41 -16.48 -34.84
C SER A 288 -5.67 -15.02 -34.46
N LEU A 289 -4.67 -14.38 -33.85
CA LEU A 289 -4.70 -12.96 -33.51
C LEU A 289 -3.74 -12.21 -34.44
N LYS A 290 -4.24 -11.26 -35.23
CA LYS A 290 -3.40 -10.31 -35.98
C LYS A 290 -3.48 -8.94 -35.34
N VAL A 291 -2.31 -8.33 -35.15
CA VAL A 291 -2.15 -7.02 -34.52
C VAL A 291 -1.82 -6.00 -35.60
N GLU A 292 -2.60 -4.93 -35.68
CA GLU A 292 -2.35 -3.78 -36.54
C GLU A 292 -2.03 -2.56 -35.67
N LEU A 293 -0.85 -2.00 -35.87
CA LEU A 293 -0.37 -0.84 -35.14
C LEU A 293 -0.67 0.44 -35.94
N PRO A 294 -0.95 1.57 -35.27
CA PRO A 294 -1.12 2.85 -35.95
C PRO A 294 0.19 3.28 -36.64
N GLU A 295 0.08 3.98 -37.77
CA GLU A 295 1.20 4.59 -38.50
C GLU A 295 1.91 5.71 -37.74
#